data_AF-A0A969BJD6-F1
#
_entry.id   AF-A0A969BJD6-F1
#
_cell.length_a   1.000
_cell.length_b   1.000
_cell.length_c   1.000
_cell.angle_alpha   90.00
_cell.angle_beta   90.00
_cell.angle_gamma   90.00
#
_symmetry.space_group_name_H-M   'P 1'
#
loop_
_entity.id
_entity.type
_entity.pdbx_description
1 polymer ?
#
loop_
_entity_poly.entity_id
_entity_poly.type
_entity_poly.pdbx_seq_one_letter_code
_entity_poly.pdbx_strand_id
1 'polypeptide(L)'
;MLWITAKISTVASPTSQGFPEAIGNAGDITVNVENGSLTLTNGGRLQSATFNQGNAGKITAKARDAISISNEESLITSFALPTIEGATVGRGGDIEIATNLFSLSDAAKVISSTFGQKDSGNIFIEASNINLDRGFLTTQTGSPTNLGNGGNAGELKINAASLRVENGGLISSETFNSGSGGKLAVNATELVEVSGLSPISGRNSAIATSTSGTGNAGDMEITTPRLLVQNRGTLSGSTLTSSGRGGTLKLNTGELIIQDSAKVTVSESRGRRCG
;
A
#
# COMPACT_ATOMS: atom_id res chain seq x y z
N MET A 1 25.43 -1.46 -13.69
CA MET A 1 24.64 -0.90 -12.56
C MET A 1 24.18 0.48 -12.98
N LEU A 2 22.90 0.65 -13.30
CA LEU A 2 22.36 1.92 -13.77
C LEU A 2 21.83 2.68 -12.54
N TRP A 3 22.59 3.65 -12.06
CA TRP A 3 22.13 4.53 -10.98
C TRP A 3 21.19 5.57 -11.57
N ILE A 4 19.89 5.29 -11.53
CA ILE A 4 18.89 6.28 -11.86
C ILE A 4 18.51 7.00 -10.56
N THR A 5 19.22 8.08 -10.20
CA THR A 5 18.65 9.10 -9.31
C THR A 5 17.66 9.92 -10.14
N ALA A 6 16.53 9.32 -10.51
CA ALA A 6 15.50 10.06 -11.25
C ALA A 6 14.35 10.43 -10.33
N LYS A 7 13.99 11.71 -10.43
CA LYS A 7 12.66 12.19 -10.11
C LYS A 7 11.90 12.15 -11.44
N ILE A 8 11.13 11.09 -11.66
CA ILE A 8 10.19 11.04 -12.79
C ILE A 8 8.84 11.36 -12.20
N SER A 9 8.34 12.55 -12.50
CA SER A 9 7.02 12.99 -12.04
C SER A 9 6.17 13.47 -13.20
N THR A 10 4.97 12.95 -13.31
CA THR A 10 3.91 13.52 -14.13
C THR A 10 2.90 14.17 -13.19
N VAL A 11 2.74 15.48 -13.30
CA VAL A 11 1.79 16.24 -12.48
C VAL A 11 0.88 17.01 -13.41
N ALA A 12 -0.42 16.70 -13.39
CA ALA A 12 -1.42 17.49 -14.09
C ALA A 12 -1.80 18.70 -13.23
N SER A 13 -1.19 19.87 -13.49
CA SER A 13 -1.45 21.11 -12.75
C SER A 13 -2.55 21.95 -13.43
N PRO A 14 -3.35 22.74 -12.66
CA PRO A 14 -4.28 23.71 -13.24
C PRO A 14 -3.51 24.81 -13.99
N THR A 15 -4.01 25.20 -15.16
CA THR A 15 -3.37 26.17 -16.06
C THR A 15 -3.68 27.64 -15.72
N SER A 16 -4.47 27.95 -14.68
CA SER A 16 -4.77 29.33 -14.30
C SER A 16 -5.01 29.51 -12.79
N GLN A 17 -4.51 30.62 -12.27
CA GLN A 17 -4.74 31.10 -10.90
C GLN A 17 -6.18 31.64 -10.81
N GLY A 18 -7.14 30.77 -10.48
CA GLY A 18 -8.52 31.16 -10.17
C GLY A 18 -9.59 30.11 -10.51
N PHE A 19 -9.72 29.07 -9.66
CA PHE A 19 -10.86 28.14 -9.44
C PHE A 19 -11.43 27.31 -10.62
N PRO A 20 -12.07 26.12 -10.43
CA PRO A 20 -11.85 25.03 -9.45
C PRO A 20 -11.67 23.63 -10.11
N GLU A 21 -11.60 23.51 -11.44
CA GLU A 21 -11.61 22.21 -12.15
C GLU A 21 -10.30 21.93 -12.88
N ALA A 22 -9.32 21.34 -12.18
CA ALA A 22 -8.24 20.65 -12.90
C ALA A 22 -8.81 19.32 -13.43
N ILE A 23 -9.09 19.24 -14.74
CA ILE A 23 -9.68 18.07 -15.43
C ILE A 23 -8.59 17.29 -16.19
N GLY A 24 -7.38 17.22 -15.64
CA GLY A 24 -6.23 16.58 -16.29
C GLY A 24 -5.89 15.23 -15.64
N ASN A 25 -5.99 14.14 -16.40
CA ASN A 25 -5.41 12.87 -15.95
C ASN A 25 -3.88 12.98 -15.92
N ALA A 26 -3.26 12.41 -14.89
CA ALA A 26 -1.80 12.32 -14.86
C ALA A 26 -1.31 11.30 -15.87
N GLY A 27 -0.12 11.54 -16.45
CA GLY A 27 0.49 10.62 -17.39
C GLY A 27 1.02 9.36 -16.72
N ASP A 28 1.08 8.27 -17.47
CA ASP A 28 1.69 7.03 -17.02
C ASP A 28 3.22 7.14 -16.95
N ILE A 29 3.82 6.40 -16.03
CA ILE A 29 5.28 6.27 -15.89
C ILE A 29 5.64 4.82 -16.15
N THR A 30 6.53 4.57 -17.10
CA THR A 30 7.10 3.24 -17.34
C THR A 30 8.61 3.30 -17.23
N VAL A 31 9.17 2.50 -16.32
CA VAL A 31 10.61 2.29 -16.17
C VAL A 31 10.89 0.81 -16.44
N ASN A 32 11.70 0.53 -17.47
CA ASN A 32 12.13 -0.81 -17.80
C ASN A 32 13.66 -0.89 -17.79
N VAL A 33 14.22 -1.63 -16.84
CA VAL A 33 15.66 -1.89 -16.73
C VAL A 33 15.92 -3.31 -17.19
N GLU A 34 16.20 -3.46 -18.49
CA GLU A 34 16.39 -4.77 -19.14
C GLU A 34 17.57 -5.55 -18.54
N ASN A 35 18.61 -4.84 -18.08
CA ASN A 35 19.78 -5.42 -17.45
C ASN A 35 20.12 -4.65 -16.17
N GLY A 36 20.19 -5.36 -15.05
CA GLY A 36 20.57 -4.77 -13.76
C GLY A 36 19.38 -4.44 -12.87
N SER A 37 19.62 -3.47 -11.98
CA SER A 37 18.71 -3.07 -10.92
C SER A 37 18.27 -1.63 -11.06
N LEU A 38 17.06 -1.33 -10.60
CA LEU A 38 16.57 0.03 -10.33
C LEU A 38 16.75 0.33 -8.85
N THR A 39 17.33 1.48 -8.53
CA THR A 39 17.53 1.92 -7.15
C THR A 39 16.94 3.32 -6.96
N LEU A 40 16.05 3.47 -5.99
CA LEU A 40 15.49 4.75 -5.54
C LEU A 40 15.99 5.03 -4.12
N THR A 41 17.01 5.86 -4.00
CA THR A 41 17.57 6.32 -2.71
C THR A 41 17.68 7.85 -2.70
N ASN A 42 17.97 8.44 -1.55
CA ASN A 42 18.24 9.89 -1.41
C ASN A 42 17.15 10.78 -2.05
N GLY A 43 15.88 10.41 -1.86
CA GLY A 43 14.74 11.14 -2.42
C GLY A 43 14.45 10.84 -3.89
N GLY A 44 14.89 9.68 -4.41
CA GLY A 44 14.50 9.16 -5.72
C GLY A 44 13.01 8.81 -5.77
N ARG A 45 12.30 9.25 -6.82
CA ARG A 45 10.82 9.19 -6.86
C ARG A 45 10.29 8.82 -8.24
N LEU A 46 9.30 7.92 -8.26
CA LEU A 46 8.38 7.73 -9.39
C LEU A 46 6.99 8.21 -8.95
N GLN A 47 6.49 9.29 -9.53
CA GLN A 47 5.29 9.94 -9.03
C GLN A 47 4.33 10.33 -10.15
N SER A 48 3.16 9.71 -10.20
CA SER A 48 2.07 10.11 -11.10
C SER A 48 0.96 10.74 -10.27
N ALA A 49 0.69 12.02 -10.48
CA ALA A 49 -0.15 12.81 -9.59
C ALA A 49 -1.11 13.73 -10.34
N THR A 50 -2.32 13.82 -9.84
CA THR A 50 -3.37 14.72 -10.34
C THR A 50 -4.05 15.46 -9.21
N PHE A 51 -4.71 16.56 -9.55
CA PHE A 51 -5.53 17.37 -8.65
C PHE A 51 -6.99 17.38 -9.13
N ASN A 52 -7.93 17.56 -8.20
CA ASN A 52 -9.37 17.73 -8.46
C ASN A 52 -10.06 16.53 -9.14
N GLN A 53 -10.27 16.58 -10.46
CA GLN A 53 -11.15 15.63 -11.15
C GLN A 53 -10.39 14.56 -11.97
N GLY A 54 -9.11 14.78 -12.27
CA GLY A 54 -8.32 13.84 -13.04
C GLY A 54 -8.01 12.54 -12.28
N ASN A 55 -7.75 11.45 -13.00
CA ASN A 55 -7.24 10.20 -12.44
C ASN A 55 -5.71 10.22 -12.43
N ALA A 56 -5.10 9.62 -11.40
CA ALA A 56 -3.67 9.44 -11.37
C ALA A 56 -3.26 8.34 -12.37
N GLY A 57 -2.09 8.49 -12.98
CA GLY A 57 -1.60 7.59 -14.01
C GLY A 57 -1.02 6.31 -13.42
N LYS A 58 -0.92 5.29 -14.26
CA LYS A 58 -0.31 4.02 -13.92
C LYS A 58 1.21 4.16 -13.82
N ILE A 59 1.81 3.51 -12.84
CA ILE A 59 3.27 3.40 -12.72
C ILE A 59 3.67 1.94 -12.93
N THR A 60 4.56 1.70 -13.88
CA THR A 60 5.16 0.38 -14.14
C THR A 60 6.66 0.47 -13.91
N ALA A 61 7.18 -0.31 -12.97
CA ALA A 61 8.61 -0.43 -12.70
C ALA A 61 9.06 -1.88 -12.87
N LYS A 62 9.91 -2.12 -13.88
CA LYS A 62 10.45 -3.44 -14.19
C LYS A 62 11.97 -3.39 -14.15
N ALA A 63 12.60 -4.31 -13.46
CA ALA A 63 14.05 -4.48 -13.48
C ALA A 63 14.43 -5.96 -13.38
N ARG A 64 15.37 -6.41 -14.20
CA ARG A 64 15.77 -7.83 -14.24
C ARG A 64 16.25 -8.34 -12.88
N ASP A 65 17.16 -7.62 -12.22
CA ASP A 65 17.88 -8.13 -11.06
C ASP A 65 17.24 -7.70 -9.74
N ALA A 66 17.02 -6.39 -9.55
CA ALA A 66 16.41 -5.89 -8.33
C ALA A 66 15.72 -4.53 -8.53
N ILE A 67 14.71 -4.26 -7.70
CA ILE A 67 14.17 -2.92 -7.44
C ILE A 67 14.36 -2.65 -5.95
N SER A 68 15.21 -1.67 -5.61
CA SER A 68 15.50 -1.30 -4.23
C SER A 68 15.10 0.14 -3.96
N ILE A 69 14.28 0.36 -2.93
CA ILE A 69 13.78 1.67 -2.53
C ILE A 69 14.10 1.84 -1.04
N SER A 70 14.85 2.89 -0.69
CA SER A 70 15.23 3.11 0.71
C SER A 70 15.19 4.58 1.11
N ASN A 71 14.95 4.79 2.41
CA ASN A 71 14.73 6.08 3.08
C ASN A 71 13.35 6.68 2.82
N GLU A 72 12.84 7.43 3.80
CA GLU A 72 11.47 7.99 3.80
C GLU A 72 11.16 8.92 2.61
N GLU A 73 12.16 9.62 2.08
CA GLU A 73 11.97 10.53 0.95
C GLU A 73 11.80 9.82 -0.40
N SER A 74 12.21 8.54 -0.47
CA SER A 74 12.18 7.72 -1.68
C SER A 74 10.86 6.99 -1.82
N LEU A 75 10.20 7.14 -2.96
CA LEU A 75 8.84 6.60 -3.12
C LEU A 75 8.41 6.31 -4.55
N ILE A 76 7.46 5.38 -4.66
CA ILE A 76 6.62 5.19 -5.84
C ILE A 76 5.20 5.56 -5.44
N THR A 77 4.63 6.59 -6.04
CA THR A 77 3.30 7.08 -5.64
C THR A 77 2.42 7.42 -6.82
N SER A 78 1.19 6.91 -6.82
CA SER A 78 0.14 7.35 -7.72
C SER A 78 -1.01 7.94 -6.91
N PHE A 79 -1.23 9.26 -6.98
CA PHE A 79 -2.21 9.93 -6.11
C PHE A 79 -3.09 10.98 -6.78
N ALA A 80 -4.32 11.08 -6.29
CA ALA A 80 -5.26 12.17 -6.59
C ALA A 80 -5.49 13.04 -5.33
N LEU A 81 -5.16 14.34 -5.40
CA LEU A 81 -5.24 15.30 -4.29
C LEU A 81 -6.44 16.26 -4.40
N PRO A 82 -7.10 16.62 -3.28
CA PRO A 82 -8.13 17.65 -3.26
C PRO A 82 -7.51 19.04 -3.40
N THR A 83 -8.33 20.02 -3.79
CA THR A 83 -8.04 21.45 -3.55
C THR A 83 -9.05 22.02 -2.53
N ILE A 84 -8.79 23.25 -2.09
CA ILE A 84 -9.45 23.92 -0.96
C ILE A 84 -10.99 24.01 -1.12
N GLU A 85 -11.53 23.85 -2.34
CA GLU A 85 -12.98 24.02 -2.63
C GLU A 85 -13.77 22.73 -2.93
N GLY A 86 -13.19 21.53 -2.82
CA GLY A 86 -13.98 20.32 -3.08
C GLY A 86 -13.25 18.99 -2.87
N ALA A 87 -14.03 17.93 -2.64
CA ALA A 87 -13.52 16.57 -2.56
C ALA A 87 -13.04 16.10 -3.94
N THR A 88 -11.84 15.50 -4.01
CA THR A 88 -11.31 14.92 -5.25
C THR A 88 -12.29 13.88 -5.80
N VAL A 89 -12.50 13.86 -7.11
CA VAL A 89 -13.25 12.80 -7.82
C VAL A 89 -12.35 11.97 -8.73
N GLY A 90 -11.04 12.11 -8.60
CA GLY A 90 -10.03 11.27 -9.25
C GLY A 90 -9.80 9.92 -8.57
N ARG A 91 -9.65 8.86 -9.37
CA ARG A 91 -9.13 7.56 -8.88
C ARG A 91 -7.62 7.61 -8.71
N GLY A 92 -7.10 6.84 -7.75
CA GLY A 92 -5.66 6.53 -7.70
C GLY A 92 -5.28 5.65 -8.90
N GLY A 93 -4.03 5.74 -9.34
CA GLY A 93 -3.53 4.93 -10.46
C GLY A 93 -2.89 3.65 -9.97
N ASP A 94 -2.86 2.64 -10.84
CA ASP A 94 -2.26 1.35 -10.50
C ASP A 94 -0.73 1.44 -10.44
N ILE A 95 -0.12 0.61 -9.59
CA ILE A 95 1.33 0.44 -9.53
C ILE A 95 1.66 -1.02 -9.82
N GLU A 96 2.51 -1.26 -10.81
CA GLU A 96 3.01 -2.58 -11.18
C GLU A 96 4.52 -2.64 -10.98
N ILE A 97 4.98 -3.61 -10.18
CA ILE A 97 6.40 -3.85 -9.91
C ILE A 97 6.74 -5.28 -10.32
N ALA A 98 7.73 -5.46 -11.19
CA ALA A 98 8.22 -6.78 -11.56
C ALA A 98 9.76 -6.85 -11.51
N THR A 99 10.30 -7.78 -10.72
CA THR A 99 11.75 -7.93 -10.57
C THR A 99 12.13 -9.25 -9.93
N ASN A 100 13.40 -9.66 -9.94
CA ASN A 100 13.81 -10.84 -9.16
C ASN A 100 13.87 -10.57 -7.65
N LEU A 101 14.34 -9.38 -7.24
CA LEU A 101 14.40 -8.96 -5.83
C LEU A 101 13.76 -7.58 -5.66
N PHE A 102 12.65 -7.51 -4.90
CA PHE A 102 12.06 -6.23 -4.50
C PHE A 102 12.38 -5.94 -3.03
N SER A 103 13.02 -4.81 -2.76
CA SER A 103 13.39 -4.38 -1.40
C SER A 103 12.83 -3.00 -1.12
N LEU A 104 12.13 -2.86 0.00
CA LEU A 104 11.61 -1.60 0.50
C LEU A 104 12.07 -1.42 1.94
N SER A 105 12.97 -0.47 2.17
CA SER A 105 13.60 -0.30 3.48
C SER A 105 13.52 1.12 4.04
N ASP A 106 13.77 1.26 5.34
CA ASP A 106 14.08 2.55 5.95
C ASP A 106 12.96 3.58 5.79
N ALA A 107 11.72 3.16 6.04
CA ALA A 107 10.53 3.99 5.89
C ALA A 107 10.20 4.45 4.46
N ALA A 108 10.87 3.89 3.45
CA ALA A 108 10.50 4.08 2.05
C ALA A 108 9.06 3.59 1.76
N LYS A 109 8.43 4.20 0.75
CA LYS A 109 6.98 4.06 0.53
C LYS A 109 6.64 3.69 -0.92
N VAL A 110 5.72 2.75 -1.10
CA VAL A 110 5.01 2.49 -2.36
C VAL A 110 3.52 2.64 -2.09
N ILE A 111 2.90 3.66 -2.67
CA ILE A 111 1.53 4.07 -2.32
C ILE A 111 0.70 4.31 -3.57
N SER A 112 -0.42 3.60 -3.70
CA SER A 112 -1.49 4.01 -4.61
C SER A 112 -2.62 4.61 -3.78
N SER A 113 -2.97 5.87 -4.02
CA SER A 113 -3.95 6.55 -3.18
C SER A 113 -4.89 7.50 -3.89
N THR A 114 -6.00 7.80 -3.23
CA THR A 114 -6.81 8.98 -3.53
C THR A 114 -7.32 9.59 -2.23
N PHE A 115 -7.19 10.90 -2.13
CA PHE A 115 -7.71 11.68 -1.01
C PHE A 115 -9.15 12.15 -1.27
N GLY A 116 -9.80 11.58 -2.29
CA GLY A 116 -11.14 11.91 -2.75
C GLY A 116 -12.22 10.89 -2.42
N GLN A 117 -13.37 11.06 -3.05
CA GLN A 117 -14.54 10.17 -2.91
C GLN A 117 -14.46 8.89 -3.75
N LYS A 118 -13.48 8.78 -4.67
CA LYS A 118 -13.31 7.60 -5.52
C LYS A 118 -12.33 6.60 -4.92
N ASP A 119 -12.25 5.42 -5.52
CA ASP A 119 -11.40 4.33 -5.08
C ASP A 119 -9.91 4.61 -5.37
N SER A 120 -9.01 4.06 -4.55
CA SER A 120 -7.58 4.08 -4.86
C SER A 120 -7.29 3.11 -6.01
N GLY A 121 -6.12 3.28 -6.62
CA GLY A 121 -5.61 2.26 -7.54
C GLY A 121 -5.14 1.03 -6.78
N ASN A 122 -4.75 0.02 -7.56
CA ASN A 122 -4.27 -1.26 -7.09
C ASN A 122 -2.73 -1.28 -7.10
N ILE A 123 -2.15 -2.21 -6.34
CA ILE A 123 -0.72 -2.50 -6.42
C ILE A 123 -0.52 -3.97 -6.73
N PHE A 124 0.22 -4.25 -7.80
CA PHE A 124 0.60 -5.60 -8.23
C PHE A 124 2.11 -5.75 -8.16
N ILE A 125 2.58 -6.73 -7.41
CA ILE A 125 4.01 -7.05 -7.29
C ILE A 125 4.25 -8.50 -7.70
N GLU A 126 5.18 -8.68 -8.62
CA GLU A 126 5.69 -9.99 -9.02
C GLU A 126 7.20 -10.00 -8.80
N ALA A 127 7.66 -10.76 -7.79
CA ALA A 127 9.10 -10.91 -7.57
C ALA A 127 9.47 -12.21 -6.89
N SER A 128 10.61 -12.81 -7.25
CA SER A 128 11.07 -14.05 -6.58
C SER A 128 11.22 -13.84 -5.07
N ASN A 129 11.86 -12.73 -4.67
CA ASN A 129 12.04 -12.38 -3.26
C ASN A 129 11.56 -10.96 -3.00
N ILE A 130 10.79 -10.79 -1.92
CA ILE A 130 10.31 -9.49 -1.45
C ILE A 130 10.74 -9.30 0.00
N ASN A 131 11.40 -8.18 0.28
CA ASN A 131 11.79 -7.78 1.62
C ASN A 131 11.28 -6.38 1.97
N LEU A 132 10.46 -6.27 3.01
CA LEU A 132 10.01 -5.01 3.59
C LEU A 132 10.60 -4.87 4.99
N ASP A 133 11.69 -4.13 5.12
CA ASP A 133 12.34 -3.83 6.41
C ASP A 133 12.06 -2.38 6.80
N ARG A 134 11.08 -2.15 7.68
CA ARG A 134 10.52 -0.80 7.94
C ARG A 134 9.88 -0.11 6.73
N GLY A 135 9.75 -0.79 5.59
CA GLY A 135 9.10 -0.27 4.38
C GLY A 135 7.57 -0.27 4.44
N PHE A 136 6.93 0.60 3.65
CA PHE A 136 5.47 0.72 3.57
C PHE A 136 4.94 0.50 2.16
N LEU A 137 4.14 -0.54 1.99
CA LEU A 137 3.43 -0.85 0.75
C LEU A 137 1.92 -0.72 1.01
N THR A 138 1.29 0.33 0.47
CA THR A 138 -0.09 0.65 0.82
C THR A 138 -0.99 1.05 -0.34
N THR A 139 -2.20 0.53 -0.37
CA THR A 139 -3.32 1.17 -1.09
C THR A 139 -4.15 1.94 -0.07
N GLN A 140 -4.45 3.20 -0.35
CA GLN A 140 -5.07 4.10 0.63
C GLN A 140 -6.13 5.01 0.04
N THR A 141 -7.26 5.13 0.74
CA THR A 141 -8.24 6.20 0.47
C THR A 141 -8.55 7.07 1.68
N GLY A 142 -8.99 8.29 1.39
CA GLY A 142 -9.45 9.25 2.37
C GLY A 142 -8.32 10.06 3.00
N SER A 143 -8.69 10.92 3.95
CA SER A 143 -7.77 11.81 4.67
C SER A 143 -8.04 11.73 6.17
N PRO A 144 -6.99 11.76 7.02
CA PRO A 144 -7.14 11.94 8.46
C PRO A 144 -7.94 13.20 8.85
N THR A 145 -8.02 14.19 7.95
CA THR A 145 -8.77 15.44 8.15
C THR A 145 -10.23 15.39 7.67
N ASN A 146 -10.75 14.22 7.28
CA ASN A 146 -12.13 14.02 6.82
C ASN A 146 -12.54 14.90 5.62
N LEU A 147 -11.61 15.16 4.70
CA LEU A 147 -11.90 15.86 3.44
C LEU A 147 -12.62 14.92 2.45
N GLY A 148 -13.88 14.61 2.73
CA GLY A 148 -14.74 13.77 1.89
C GLY A 148 -15.11 12.42 2.51
N ASN A 149 -16.05 11.71 1.87
CA ASN A 149 -16.53 10.41 2.34
C ASN A 149 -15.52 9.26 2.13
N GLY A 150 -14.50 9.44 1.28
CA GLY A 150 -13.50 8.41 0.96
C GLY A 150 -14.07 7.27 0.10
N GLY A 151 -13.38 6.88 -0.97
CA GLY A 151 -13.72 5.66 -1.73
C GLY A 151 -13.13 4.40 -1.11
N ASN A 152 -13.24 3.26 -1.79
CA ASN A 152 -12.68 2.00 -1.29
C ASN A 152 -11.18 1.91 -1.56
N ALA A 153 -10.44 1.27 -0.65
CA ALA A 153 -9.04 0.95 -0.91
C ALA A 153 -8.93 -0.12 -2.01
N GLY A 154 -7.89 0.00 -2.82
CA GLY A 154 -7.64 -0.88 -3.95
C GLY A 154 -7.05 -2.21 -3.55
N GLU A 155 -7.01 -3.14 -4.50
CA GLU A 155 -6.39 -4.45 -4.34
C GLU A 155 -4.87 -4.33 -4.21
N LEU A 156 -4.30 -5.10 -3.29
CA LEU A 156 -2.87 -5.33 -3.18
C LEU A 156 -2.62 -6.81 -3.42
N LYS A 157 -1.99 -7.12 -4.56
CA LYS A 157 -1.69 -8.50 -4.95
C LYS A 157 -0.18 -8.70 -5.07
N ILE A 158 0.31 -9.70 -4.34
CA ILE A 158 1.72 -10.09 -4.31
C ILE A 158 1.84 -11.53 -4.79
N ASN A 159 2.70 -11.75 -5.77
CA ASN A 159 3.17 -13.07 -6.17
C ASN A 159 4.68 -13.14 -5.94
N ALA A 160 5.13 -14.11 -5.15
CA ALA A 160 6.54 -14.30 -4.88
C ALA A 160 6.93 -15.76 -4.65
N ALA A 161 8.24 -16.04 -4.57
CA ALA A 161 8.69 -17.27 -3.92
C ALA A 161 8.70 -17.06 -2.40
N SER A 162 9.32 -15.98 -1.95
CA SER A 162 9.42 -15.62 -0.54
C SER A 162 9.04 -14.15 -0.29
N LEU A 163 8.20 -13.91 0.72
CA LEU A 163 7.84 -12.59 1.23
C LEU A 163 8.25 -12.45 2.70
N ARG A 164 9.02 -11.41 3.03
CA ARG A 164 9.36 -11.02 4.41
C ARG A 164 8.89 -9.60 4.72
N VAL A 165 8.19 -9.45 5.84
CA VAL A 165 7.75 -8.16 6.38
C VAL A 165 8.31 -8.03 7.80
N GLU A 166 9.35 -7.20 7.94
CA GLU A 166 10.24 -7.19 9.09
C GLU A 166 10.36 -5.81 9.74
N ASN A 167 10.66 -5.81 11.03
CA ASN A 167 11.00 -4.63 11.84
C ASN A 167 10.04 -3.43 11.67
N GLY A 168 8.74 -3.67 11.66
CA GLY A 168 7.72 -2.65 11.46
C GLY A 168 7.38 -2.33 10.01
N GLY A 169 7.81 -3.17 9.07
CA GLY A 169 7.31 -3.15 7.69
C GLY A 169 5.79 -3.30 7.66
N LEU A 170 5.14 -2.65 6.70
CA LEU A 170 3.68 -2.63 6.57
C LEU A 170 3.26 -2.92 5.13
N ILE A 171 2.37 -3.89 4.98
CA ILE A 171 1.57 -4.10 3.78
C ILE A 171 0.11 -3.83 4.17
N SER A 172 -0.52 -2.81 3.60
CA SER A 172 -1.87 -2.41 3.98
C SER A 172 -2.75 -2.07 2.79
N SER A 173 -4.01 -2.49 2.84
CA SER A 173 -5.08 -1.93 2.01
C SER A 173 -6.11 -1.29 2.92
N GLU A 174 -6.05 0.03 3.05
CA GLU A 174 -6.75 0.76 4.11
C GLU A 174 -7.49 2.02 3.65
N THR A 175 -8.54 2.37 4.40
CA THR A 175 -9.29 3.60 4.18
C THR A 175 -9.47 4.36 5.48
N PHE A 176 -9.38 5.69 5.41
CA PHE A 176 -9.50 6.57 6.58
C PHE A 176 -10.93 7.04 6.85
N ASN A 177 -11.84 6.91 5.88
CA ASN A 177 -13.20 7.43 5.94
C ASN A 177 -14.24 6.31 5.69
N SER A 178 -15.42 6.63 5.15
CA SER A 178 -16.54 5.68 5.06
C SER A 178 -16.41 4.60 3.97
N GLY A 179 -15.33 4.64 3.18
CA GLY A 179 -14.97 3.57 2.26
C GLY A 179 -14.71 2.22 2.96
N SER A 180 -14.72 1.14 2.18
CA SER A 180 -14.31 -0.18 2.65
C SER A 180 -12.82 -0.40 2.43
N GLY A 181 -12.20 -1.19 3.33
CA GLY A 181 -10.86 -1.71 3.11
C GLY A 181 -10.83 -2.58 1.85
N GLY A 182 -9.70 -2.62 1.16
CA GLY A 182 -9.58 -3.34 -0.10
C GLY A 182 -9.15 -4.78 0.09
N LYS A 183 -8.96 -5.47 -1.03
CA LYS A 183 -8.53 -6.86 -1.03
C LYS A 183 -7.01 -6.95 -0.93
N LEU A 184 -6.51 -7.89 -0.13
CA LEU A 184 -5.09 -8.21 -0.05
C LEU A 184 -4.90 -9.69 -0.35
N ALA A 185 -4.16 -10.00 -1.42
CA ALA A 185 -3.85 -11.36 -1.83
C ALA A 185 -2.34 -11.59 -1.89
N VAL A 186 -1.82 -12.48 -1.07
CA VAL A 186 -0.41 -12.92 -1.11
C VAL A 186 -0.35 -14.36 -1.57
N ASN A 187 0.35 -14.62 -2.66
CA ASN A 187 0.69 -15.96 -3.12
C ASN A 187 2.21 -16.10 -3.10
N ALA A 188 2.73 -16.84 -2.13
CA ALA A 188 4.14 -17.19 -2.05
C ALA A 188 4.32 -18.68 -2.36
N THR A 189 5.28 -19.06 -3.20
CA THR A 189 5.52 -20.49 -3.49
C THR A 189 6.38 -21.19 -2.45
N GLU A 190 6.96 -20.45 -1.49
CA GLU A 190 7.84 -21.02 -0.46
C GLU A 190 7.49 -20.51 0.95
N LEU A 191 7.54 -19.20 1.17
CA LEU A 191 7.44 -18.60 2.51
C LEU A 191 6.72 -17.26 2.52
N VAL A 192 5.89 -17.05 3.55
CA VAL A 192 5.51 -15.73 4.04
C VAL A 192 5.94 -15.60 5.48
N GLU A 193 6.69 -14.56 5.80
CA GLU A 193 7.13 -14.24 7.15
C GLU A 193 6.74 -12.80 7.54
N VAL A 194 6.11 -12.66 8.70
CA VAL A 194 5.79 -11.36 9.30
C VAL A 194 6.35 -11.34 10.72
N SER A 195 7.38 -10.51 10.94
CA SER A 195 8.19 -10.59 12.16
C SER A 195 8.65 -9.23 12.66
N GLY A 196 8.67 -9.05 13.98
CA GLY A 196 9.31 -7.91 14.61
C GLY A 196 8.43 -6.66 14.71
N LEU A 197 9.04 -5.60 15.21
CA LEU A 197 8.49 -4.26 15.29
C LEU A 197 9.56 -3.23 14.95
N SER A 198 9.14 -2.03 14.61
CA SER A 198 10.03 -0.91 14.34
C SER A 198 10.77 -0.52 15.61
N PRO A 199 12.13 -0.55 15.60
CA PRO A 199 12.91 -0.06 16.74
C PRO A 199 12.78 1.45 16.95
N ILE A 200 12.24 2.17 15.97
CA ILE A 200 12.07 3.62 15.99
C ILE A 200 10.66 4.01 16.42
N SER A 201 9.64 3.48 15.74
CA SER A 201 8.24 3.88 15.95
C SER A 201 7.47 2.98 16.92
N GLY A 202 8.02 1.84 17.33
CA GLY A 202 7.32 0.85 18.14
C GLY A 202 6.22 0.09 17.40
N ARG A 203 5.96 0.40 16.12
CA ARG A 203 4.93 -0.24 15.29
C ARG A 203 5.32 -1.68 14.96
N ASN A 204 4.41 -2.63 15.18
CA ASN A 204 4.59 -4.02 14.76
C ASN A 204 4.71 -4.14 13.23
N SER A 205 5.45 -5.14 12.75
CA SER A 205 5.34 -5.57 11.36
C SER A 205 3.94 -6.09 11.09
N ALA A 206 3.33 -5.70 9.97
CA ALA A 206 1.96 -6.08 9.69
C ALA A 206 1.64 -6.29 8.21
N ILE A 207 0.75 -7.25 7.98
CA ILE A 207 -0.06 -7.34 6.77
C ILE A 207 -1.50 -7.08 7.22
N ALA A 208 -2.16 -6.08 6.63
CA ALA A 208 -3.44 -5.60 7.13
C ALA A 208 -4.42 -5.23 6.01
N THR A 209 -5.70 -5.49 6.27
CA THR A 209 -6.82 -4.84 5.60
C THR A 209 -7.61 -4.11 6.68
N SER A 210 -7.86 -2.82 6.49
CA SER A 210 -8.51 -2.04 7.56
C SER A 210 -9.34 -0.87 7.05
N THR A 211 -10.21 -0.38 7.93
CA THR A 211 -10.93 0.87 7.75
C THR A 211 -10.98 1.61 9.08
N SER A 212 -10.68 2.91 9.01
CA SER A 212 -10.76 3.85 10.13
C SER A 212 -12.07 4.64 10.12
N GLY A 213 -12.97 4.42 9.17
CA GLY A 213 -14.31 4.99 9.19
C GLY A 213 -15.39 3.93 9.29
N THR A 214 -16.57 4.24 8.74
CA THR A 214 -17.79 3.43 8.91
C THR A 214 -17.93 2.27 7.94
N GLY A 215 -17.02 2.14 6.96
CA GLY A 215 -17.05 1.04 5.99
C GLY A 215 -16.62 -0.29 6.59
N ASN A 216 -16.64 -1.36 5.80
CA ASN A 216 -16.18 -2.68 6.26
C ASN A 216 -14.67 -2.82 6.05
N ALA A 217 -13.98 -3.59 6.90
CA ALA A 217 -12.62 -3.99 6.61
C ALA A 217 -12.60 -4.97 5.43
N GLY A 218 -11.50 -4.96 4.67
CA GLY A 218 -11.38 -5.73 3.44
C GLY A 218 -10.94 -7.17 3.65
N ASP A 219 -10.94 -7.95 2.56
CA ASP A 219 -10.60 -9.37 2.58
C ASP A 219 -9.11 -9.60 2.41
N MET A 220 -8.55 -10.51 3.20
CA MET A 220 -7.16 -10.94 3.12
C MET A 220 -7.06 -12.44 2.84
N GLU A 221 -6.33 -12.81 1.80
CA GLU A 221 -5.98 -14.19 1.49
C GLU A 221 -4.46 -14.34 1.39
N ILE A 222 -3.90 -15.27 2.16
CA ILE A 222 -2.48 -15.63 2.11
C ILE A 222 -2.38 -17.12 1.76
N THR A 223 -1.72 -17.41 0.65
CA THR A 223 -1.45 -18.77 0.18
C THR A 223 0.05 -18.99 0.12
N THR A 224 0.55 -19.98 0.87
CA THR A 224 1.99 -20.31 0.92
C THR A 224 2.20 -21.69 1.53
N PRO A 225 3.21 -22.48 1.13
CA PRO A 225 3.53 -23.71 1.84
C PRO A 225 3.82 -23.48 3.33
N ARG A 226 4.43 -22.35 3.66
CA ARG A 226 4.85 -22.01 5.03
C ARG A 226 4.54 -20.56 5.38
N LEU A 227 3.80 -20.35 6.47
CA LEU A 227 3.44 -19.04 7.00
C LEU A 227 3.95 -18.90 8.44
N LEU A 228 4.83 -17.92 8.65
CA LEU A 228 5.44 -17.61 9.93
C LEU A 228 5.03 -16.23 10.40
N VAL A 229 4.34 -16.14 11.55
CA VAL A 229 4.00 -14.89 12.21
C VAL A 229 4.63 -14.92 13.60
N GLN A 230 5.64 -14.09 13.83
CA GLN A 230 6.44 -14.19 15.05
C GLN A 230 6.92 -12.83 15.55
N ASN A 231 7.50 -12.78 16.73
CA ASN A 231 8.12 -11.60 17.33
C ASN A 231 7.23 -10.34 17.23
N ARG A 232 5.95 -10.46 17.63
CA ARG A 232 4.92 -9.40 17.53
C ARG A 232 4.47 -9.03 16.11
N GLY A 233 4.84 -9.81 15.09
CA GLY A 233 4.26 -9.73 13.75
C GLY A 233 2.73 -9.87 13.79
N THR A 234 2.04 -9.17 12.89
CA THR A 234 0.58 -9.06 12.92
C THR A 234 -0.06 -9.32 11.55
N LEU A 235 -1.08 -10.16 11.50
CA LEU A 235 -2.04 -10.25 10.40
C LEU A 235 -3.39 -9.72 10.90
N SER A 236 -3.97 -8.70 10.25
CA SER A 236 -5.18 -8.02 10.75
C SER A 236 -6.18 -7.68 9.66
N GLY A 237 -7.44 -8.09 9.83
CA GLY A 237 -8.58 -7.65 9.00
C GLY A 237 -9.61 -6.88 9.81
N SER A 238 -9.26 -5.70 10.32
CA SER A 238 -9.98 -5.05 11.43
C SER A 238 -10.57 -3.69 11.10
N THR A 239 -11.73 -3.38 11.69
CA THR A 239 -12.29 -2.02 11.71
C THR A 239 -11.86 -1.29 12.99
N LEU A 240 -11.47 -0.03 12.86
CA LEU A 240 -11.07 0.81 13.99
C LEU A 240 -12.24 1.63 14.57
N THR A 241 -13.40 1.70 13.89
CA THR A 241 -14.60 2.42 14.39
C THR A 241 -15.90 1.61 14.33
N SER A 242 -16.86 2.06 15.15
CA SER A 242 -17.90 1.22 15.79
C SER A 242 -19.04 0.69 14.90
N SER A 243 -19.02 0.96 13.60
CA SER A 243 -20.15 0.68 12.69
C SER A 243 -19.83 -0.28 11.53
N GLY A 244 -18.54 -0.46 11.20
CA GLY A 244 -18.08 -1.34 10.13
C GLY A 244 -17.86 -2.78 10.58
N ARG A 245 -18.17 -3.75 9.71
CA ARG A 245 -17.85 -5.17 9.94
C ARG A 245 -16.37 -5.45 9.72
N GLY A 246 -15.82 -6.39 10.49
CA GLY A 246 -14.49 -6.94 10.27
C GLY A 246 -14.40 -7.61 8.90
N GLY A 247 -13.20 -7.66 8.33
CA GLY A 247 -12.96 -8.27 7.03
C GLY A 247 -12.90 -9.79 7.10
N THR A 248 -12.58 -10.46 6.01
CA THR A 248 -12.22 -11.90 6.07
C THR A 248 -10.71 -12.09 6.07
N LEU A 249 -10.25 -13.15 6.74
CA LEU A 249 -8.86 -13.60 6.69
C LEU A 249 -8.83 -15.09 6.37
N LYS A 250 -8.26 -15.44 5.22
CA LYS A 250 -8.12 -16.81 4.75
C LYS A 250 -6.63 -17.16 4.60
N LEU A 251 -6.20 -18.19 5.32
CA LEU A 251 -4.82 -18.68 5.30
C LEU A 251 -4.81 -20.08 4.68
N ASN A 252 -4.23 -20.23 3.49
CA ASN A 252 -4.04 -21.51 2.82
C ASN A 252 -2.56 -21.90 2.93
N THR A 253 -2.23 -22.73 3.93
CA THR A 253 -0.84 -23.09 4.17
C THR A 253 -0.65 -24.53 4.61
N GLY A 254 0.52 -25.10 4.28
CA GLY A 254 0.93 -26.42 4.75
C GLY A 254 1.46 -26.38 6.19
N GLU A 255 2.10 -25.30 6.58
CA GLU A 255 2.60 -25.06 7.94
C GLU A 255 2.32 -23.62 8.38
N LEU A 256 1.62 -23.47 9.52
CA LEU A 256 1.34 -22.19 10.16
C LEU A 256 2.03 -22.15 11.53
N ILE A 257 2.94 -21.20 11.73
CA ILE A 257 3.61 -20.94 13.01
C ILE A 257 3.24 -19.54 13.49
N ILE A 258 2.66 -19.45 14.69
CA ILE A 258 2.32 -18.19 15.36
C ILE A 258 2.95 -18.21 16.76
N GLN A 259 3.93 -17.36 17.02
CA GLN A 259 4.69 -17.37 18.28
C GLN A 259 5.18 -15.99 18.72
N ASP A 260 5.79 -15.89 19.90
CA ASP A 260 6.47 -14.68 20.39
C ASP A 260 5.60 -13.41 20.34
N SER A 261 4.39 -13.51 20.92
CA SER A 261 3.39 -12.43 20.96
C SER A 261 2.89 -11.95 19.59
N ALA A 262 3.05 -12.76 18.55
CA ALA A 262 2.39 -12.53 17.27
C ALA A 262 0.86 -12.52 17.39
N LYS A 263 0.21 -11.82 16.47
CA LYS A 263 -1.25 -11.67 16.44
C LYS A 263 -1.80 -11.98 15.06
N VAL A 264 -2.83 -12.82 15.01
CA VAL A 264 -3.66 -13.04 13.83
C VAL A 264 -5.10 -12.72 14.22
N THR A 265 -5.71 -11.72 13.61
CA THR A 265 -6.99 -11.20 14.09
C THR A 265 -7.89 -10.69 12.98
N VAL A 266 -9.19 -10.90 13.16
CA VAL A 266 -10.25 -10.18 12.49
C VAL A 266 -11.12 -9.64 13.61
N SER A 267 -11.39 -8.33 13.59
CA SER A 267 -12.18 -7.71 14.66
C SER A 267 -13.07 -6.61 14.12
N GLU A 268 -14.29 -6.57 14.66
CA GLU A 268 -15.20 -5.45 14.51
C GLU A 268 -15.18 -4.67 15.82
N SER A 269 -15.00 -3.36 15.79
CA SER A 269 -15.27 -2.58 16.98
C SER A 269 -16.79 -2.47 17.13
N ARG A 270 -17.37 -3.12 18.15
CA ARG A 270 -18.76 -2.84 18.54
C ARG A 270 -18.71 -1.68 19.52
N GLY A 271 -19.35 -0.57 19.16
CA GLY A 271 -19.54 0.53 20.09
C GLY A 271 -20.15 -0.02 21.38
N ARG A 272 -19.50 0.22 22.52
CA ARG A 272 -20.05 -0.11 23.83
C ARG A 272 -21.42 0.54 23.93
N ARG A 273 -22.50 -0.22 23.76
CA ARG A 273 -23.80 0.18 24.28
C ARG A 273 -23.69 0.06 25.79
N CYS A 274 -23.35 1.16 26.45
CA CYS A 274 -23.67 1.31 27.86
C CYS A 274 -25.21 1.27 27.93
N GLY A 275 -25.74 0.19 28.51
CA GLY A 275 -27.13 0.11 28.96
C GLY A 275 -27.26 0.66 30.37
#